data_AF-A0A923LBD4-F1
#
_entry.id   AF-A0A923LBD4-F1
#
_cell.length_a   1.000
_cell.length_b   1.000
_cell.length_c   1.000
_cell.angle_alpha   90.00
_cell.angle_beta   90.00
_cell.angle_gamma   90.00
#
_symmetry.space_group_name_H-M   'P 1'
#
loop_
_entity.id
_entity.type
_entity.pdbx_description
1 polymer ?
#
loop_
_entity_poly.entity_id
_entity_poly.type
_entity_poly.pdbx_seq_one_letter_code
_entity_poly.pdbx_strand_id
1 'polypeptide(L)'
;MFSVVMNLYEHQSTWNENMPLRGFFYFSELYQQYLNGKNIKLTNEKKRVMVPFPKYVVFYNGTSDMPDRVEMKLSDCFLRPDREEGEPCLECKATAGLWTRQRRLASGGVLRREYCRIS
;
A
#
# COMPACT_ATOMS: atom_id res chain seq x y z
N MET A 1 11.49 2.42 -16.18
CA MET A 1 10.16 2.89 -16.58
C MET A 1 9.18 2.38 -15.53
N PHE A 2 8.58 3.28 -14.74
CA PHE A 2 7.58 2.87 -13.75
C PHE A 2 6.35 2.33 -14.48
N SER A 3 5.84 1.18 -14.02
CA SER A 3 4.58 0.60 -14.48
C SER A 3 3.44 1.57 -14.18
N VAL A 4 2.30 1.43 -14.90
CA VAL A 4 1.06 2.18 -14.59
C VAL A 4 0.57 1.86 -13.18
N VAL A 5 1.02 0.75 -12.60
CA VAL A 5 0.76 0.32 -11.23
C VAL A 5 2.04 0.45 -10.39
N MET A 6 1.91 0.91 -9.16
CA MET A 6 2.93 0.89 -8.12
C MET A 6 2.55 -0.17 -7.10
N ASN A 7 3.10 -1.37 -7.24
CA ASN A 7 2.90 -2.41 -6.24
C ASN A 7 3.92 -2.28 -5.10
N LEU A 8 3.41 -2.46 -3.90
CA LEU A 8 4.12 -2.56 -2.64
C LEU A 8 3.79 -3.93 -2.05
N TYR A 9 4.82 -4.73 -1.80
CA TYR A 9 4.68 -6.07 -1.25
C TYR A 9 5.43 -6.15 0.07
N GLU A 10 4.80 -6.69 1.10
CA GLU A 10 5.43 -6.85 2.40
C GLU A 10 5.12 -8.24 2.98
N HIS A 11 6.13 -8.86 3.59
CA HIS A 11 5.96 -10.12 4.30
C HIS A 11 5.86 -9.86 5.80
N GLN A 12 4.92 -10.53 6.46
CA GLN A 12 4.74 -10.48 7.91
C GLN A 12 4.54 -11.89 8.46
N SER A 13 5.31 -12.27 9.49
CA SER A 13 5.13 -13.52 10.23
C SER A 13 4.04 -13.40 11.30
N THR A 14 3.85 -12.19 11.82
CA THR A 14 2.87 -11.87 12.88
C THR A 14 1.82 -10.93 12.31
N TRP A 15 0.57 -11.09 12.74
CA TRP A 15 -0.50 -10.18 12.33
C TRP A 15 -0.20 -8.77 12.85
N ASN A 16 -0.40 -7.76 12.01
CA ASN A 16 -0.19 -6.36 12.36
C ASN A 16 -1.30 -5.51 11.74
N GLU A 17 -2.08 -4.84 12.57
CA GLU A 17 -3.19 -3.98 12.13
C GLU A 17 -2.70 -2.61 11.63
N ASN A 18 -1.46 -2.23 11.96
CA ASN A 18 -0.86 -0.95 11.58
C ASN A 18 -0.33 -0.95 10.13
N MET A 19 -0.59 -2.01 9.36
CA MET A 19 -0.10 -2.12 7.99
C MET A 19 -0.58 -0.96 7.11
N PRO A 20 -1.85 -0.52 7.12
CA PRO A 20 -2.30 0.64 6.36
C PRO A 20 -1.52 1.92 6.66
N LEU A 21 -1.21 2.19 7.94
CA LEU A 21 -0.41 3.34 8.36
C LEU A 21 1.04 3.23 7.87
N ARG A 22 1.65 2.04 7.97
CA ARG A 22 2.98 1.77 7.40
C ARG A 22 2.98 1.96 5.89
N GLY A 23 1.96 1.47 5.20
CA GLY A 23 1.78 1.60 3.75
C GLY A 23 1.67 3.05 3.29
N PHE A 24 0.97 3.89 4.06
CA PHE A 24 0.88 5.33 3.78
C PHE A 24 2.26 5.99 3.72
N PHE A 25 3.14 5.72 4.70
CA PHE A 25 4.50 6.24 4.69
C PHE A 25 5.32 5.73 3.49
N TYR A 26 5.18 4.45 3.16
CA TYR A 26 5.88 3.87 2.00
C TYR A 26 5.42 4.48 0.68
N PHE A 27 4.12 4.65 0.48
CA PHE A 27 3.61 5.31 -0.73
C PHE A 27 4.03 6.77 -0.82
N SER A 28 4.03 7.50 0.31
CA SER A 28 4.52 8.87 0.35
C SER A 28 5.96 8.96 -0.16
N GLU A 29 6.84 8.08 0.30
CA GLU A 29 8.24 8.03 -0.15
C GLU A 29 8.34 7.63 -1.64
N LEU A 30 7.63 6.59 -2.07
CA LEU A 30 7.67 6.11 -3.46
C LEU A 30 7.15 7.15 -4.46
N TYR A 31 6.07 7.87 -4.14
CA TYR A 31 5.56 8.93 -5.00
C TYR A 31 6.49 10.14 -5.04
N GLN A 32 7.13 10.51 -3.93
CA GLN A 32 8.16 11.54 -3.93
C GLN A 32 9.32 11.16 -4.85
N GLN A 33 9.83 9.93 -4.75
CA GLN A 33 10.87 9.42 -5.64
C GLN A 33 10.42 9.40 -7.11
N TYR A 34 9.18 9.00 -7.39
CA TYR A 34 8.62 9.01 -8.74
C TYR A 34 8.56 10.42 -9.36
N LEU A 35 8.08 11.40 -8.60
CA LEU A 35 7.99 12.80 -9.07
C LEU A 35 9.39 13.40 -9.29
N ASN A 36 10.30 13.18 -8.34
CA ASN A 36 11.69 13.63 -8.43
C ASN A 36 12.40 13.01 -9.65
N GLY A 37 12.24 11.71 -9.87
CA GLY A 37 12.80 11.01 -11.03
C GLY A 37 12.26 11.50 -12.38
N LYS A 38 11.10 12.17 -12.40
CA LYS A 38 10.52 12.82 -13.58
C LYS A 38 10.76 14.34 -13.63
N ASN A 39 11.50 14.90 -12.66
CA ASN A 39 11.70 16.33 -12.48
C ASN A 39 10.38 17.12 -12.37
N ILE A 40 9.31 16.49 -11.87
CA ILE A 40 8.00 17.13 -11.72
C ILE A 40 7.97 17.87 -10.38
N LYS A 41 7.69 19.17 -10.42
CA LYS A 41 7.46 19.99 -9.22
C LYS A 41 5.99 20.40 -9.18
N LEU A 42 5.23 19.87 -8.21
CA LEU A 42 3.78 20.12 -8.10
C LEU A 42 3.42 21.61 -8.03
N THR A 43 4.31 22.46 -7.49
CA THR A 43 4.12 23.92 -7.44
C THR A 43 4.09 24.58 -8.82
N ASN A 44 4.72 23.96 -9.82
CA ASN A 44 4.88 24.52 -11.17
C ASN A 44 3.87 23.94 -12.15
N GLU A 45 3.26 22.80 -11.82
CA GLU A 45 2.30 22.11 -12.68
C GLU A 45 0.89 22.70 -12.47
N LYS A 46 0.36 23.36 -13.50
CA LYS A 46 -1.03 23.86 -13.50
C LYS A 46 -2.06 22.78 -13.81
N LYS A 47 -1.64 21.68 -14.44
CA LYS A 47 -2.50 20.54 -14.79
C LYS A 47 -2.28 19.41 -13.79
N ARG A 48 -3.30 18.56 -13.63
CA ARG A 48 -3.23 17.37 -12.78
C ARG A 48 -2.07 16.47 -13.20
N VAL A 49 -1.19 16.15 -12.26
CA VAL A 49 -0.11 15.19 -12.44
C VAL A 49 -0.65 13.78 -12.29
N MET A 50 -0.37 12.92 -13.26
CA MET A 50 -0.75 11.51 -13.21
C MET A 50 0.33 10.69 -12.50
N VAL A 51 -0.08 9.96 -11.47
CA VAL A 51 0.79 9.07 -10.69
C VAL A 51 0.37 7.61 -10.88
N PRO A 52 1.29 6.63 -10.72
CA PRO A 52 0.95 5.21 -10.81
C PRO A 52 -0.15 4.81 -9.84
N PHE A 53 -0.98 3.83 -10.22
CA PHE A 53 -2.03 3.28 -9.36
C PHE A 53 -1.43 2.46 -8.20
N PRO A 54 -1.71 2.78 -6.93
CA PRO A 54 -1.10 2.07 -5.80
C PRO A 54 -1.76 0.71 -5.56
N LYS A 55 -0.95 -0.31 -5.28
CA LYS A 55 -1.42 -1.61 -4.77
C LYS A 55 -0.54 -2.03 -3.61
N TYR A 56 -1.15 -2.39 -2.49
CA TYR A 56 -0.43 -2.83 -1.31
C TYR A 56 -0.93 -4.19 -0.83
N VAL A 57 -0.03 -5.17 -0.91
CA VAL A 57 -0.32 -6.56 -0.56
C VAL A 57 0.62 -7.00 0.55
N VAL A 58 0.03 -7.52 1.62
CA VAL A 58 0.75 -8.04 2.79
C VAL A 58 0.61 -9.56 2.81
N PHE A 59 1.74 -10.24 2.66
CA PHE A 59 1.82 -11.68 2.70
C PHE A 59 2.00 -12.14 4.14
N TYR A 60 0.94 -12.71 4.69
CA TYR A 60 0.95 -13.27 6.03
C TYR A 60 1.44 -14.73 6.00
N ASN A 61 2.48 -15.00 6.79
CA ASN A 61 3.12 -16.33 6.92
C ASN A 61 2.76 -17.06 8.23
N GLY A 62 1.91 -16.48 9.07
CA GLY A 62 1.56 -17.11 10.34
C GLY A 62 0.57 -18.27 10.20
N THR A 63 0.35 -18.97 11.31
CA THR A 63 -0.44 -20.20 11.37
C THR A 63 -1.90 -19.98 11.76
N SER A 64 -2.31 -18.73 11.99
CA SER A 64 -3.68 -18.40 12.37
C SER A 64 -4.64 -18.60 11.19
N ASP A 65 -5.80 -19.18 11.47
CA ASP A 65 -6.87 -19.36 10.50
C ASP A 65 -7.43 -17.97 10.14
N MET A 66 -7.04 -17.45 8.97
CA MET A 66 -7.48 -16.16 8.45
C MET A 66 -8.26 -16.33 7.16
N PRO A 67 -9.19 -15.41 6.86
CA PRO A 67 -9.81 -15.34 5.54
C PRO A 67 -8.74 -15.26 4.44
N ASP A 68 -9.05 -15.79 3.25
CA ASP A 68 -8.13 -15.75 2.10
C ASP A 68 -7.63 -14.34 1.76
N ARG A 69 -8.45 -13.34 2.09
CA ARG A 69 -8.17 -11.93 1.90
C ARG A 69 -8.82 -11.11 3.01
N VAL A 70 -8.02 -10.27 3.66
CA VAL A 70 -8.47 -9.27 4.64
C VAL A 70 -8.06 -7.89 4.14
N GLU A 71 -9.01 -6.97 4.06
CA GLU A 71 -8.71 -5.55 3.80
C GLU A 71 -8.59 -4.82 5.14
N MET A 72 -7.48 -4.13 5.32
CA MET A 72 -7.26 -3.20 6.44
C MET A 72 -7.27 -1.77 5.89
N LYS A 73 -7.86 -0.84 6.63
CA LYS A 73 -7.99 0.57 6.22
C LYS A 73 -7.31 1.49 7.21
N LEU A 74 -6.71 2.56 6.69
CA LEU A 74 -6.11 3.60 7.53
C LEU A 74 -7.19 4.34 8.31
N SER A 75 -8.41 4.40 7.77
CA SER A 75 -9.59 4.96 8.44
C SER A 75 -9.82 4.40 9.84
N ASP A 76 -9.45 3.15 10.06
CA ASP A 76 -9.67 2.43 11.32
C ASP A 76 -8.66 2.87 12.40
N CYS A 77 -7.57 3.54 12.02
CA CYS A 77 -6.57 4.08 12.93
C CYS A 77 -6.89 5.51 13.42
N PHE A 78 -7.85 6.22 12.83
CA PHE A 78 -8.11 7.61 13.20
C PHE A 78 -8.89 7.71 14.50
N LEU A 79 -8.47 8.62 15.38
CA LEU A 79 -9.28 9.07 16.50
C LEU A 79 -10.46 9.86 15.94
N ARG A 80 -11.69 9.43 16.23
CA ARG A 80 -12.90 10.14 15.80
C ARG A 80 -13.25 11.22 16.82
N PRO A 81 -13.34 12.50 16.43
CA PRO A 81 -13.83 13.54 17.32
C PRO A 81 -15.31 13.34 17.59
N ASP A 82 -15.76 13.63 18.81
CA ASP A 82 -17.17 13.46 19.21
C ASP A 82 -18.17 14.31 18.38
N ARG A 83 -17.68 15.33 17.68
CA ARG A 83 -18.49 16.33 16.97
C ARG A 83 -18.16 16.45 15.48
N GLU A 84 -17.30 15.58 14.95
CA GLU A 84 -16.94 15.60 13.53
C GLU A 84 -17.59 14.40 12.83
N GLU A 85 -18.60 14.69 12.01
CA GLU A 85 -19.28 13.73 11.16
C GLU A 85 -18.69 13.78 9.76
N GLY A 86 -18.35 12.62 9.19
CA GLY A 86 -17.84 12.53 7.83
C GLY A 86 -16.88 11.38 7.61
N GLU A 87 -16.53 11.15 6.34
CA GLU A 87 -15.46 10.24 5.97
C GLU A 87 -14.10 10.95 6.10
N PRO A 88 -13.06 10.27 6.62
CA PRO A 88 -11.72 10.83 6.66
C PRO A 88 -11.24 11.24 5.26
N CYS A 89 -10.53 12.37 5.17
CA CYS A 89 -9.98 12.85 3.89
C CYS A 89 -8.73 12.10 3.42
N LEU A 90 -8.24 11.14 4.21
CA LEU A 90 -7.07 10.31 3.93
C LEU A 90 -7.43 8.83 4.08
N GLU A 91 -7.10 8.04 3.06
CA GLU A 91 -7.31 6.60 3.09
C GLU A 91 -6.12 5.88 2.44
N CYS A 92 -5.62 4.85 3.12
CA CYS A 92 -4.65 3.91 2.59
C CYS A 92 -5.15 2.52 2.94
N LYS A 93 -5.13 1.60 1.96
CA LYS A 93 -5.66 0.25 2.14
C LYS A 93 -4.58 -0.78 1.92
N ALA A 94 -4.55 -1.76 2.80
CA ALA A 94 -3.68 -2.91 2.70
C ALA A 94 -4.53 -4.17 2.51
N THR A 95 -4.20 -4.98 1.51
CA THR A 95 -4.79 -6.31 1.36
C THR A 95 -3.84 -7.33 1.96
N ALA A 96 -4.21 -7.93 3.08
CA ALA A 96 -3.48 -9.05 3.66
C ALA A 96 -4.07 -10.39 3.25
N GLY A 97 -3.24 -11.42 3.19
CA GLY A 97 -3.72 -12.80 3.25
C GLY A 97 -2.59 -13.82 3.21
N LEU A 98 -2.96 -15.09 3.32
CA LEU A 98 -2.02 -16.18 3.50
C LEU A 98 -1.11 -16.34 2.27
N TRP A 99 0.21 -16.25 2.48
CA TRP A 99 1.21 -16.38 1.43
C TRP A 99 1.05 -17.66 0.60
N THR A 100 0.77 -18.78 1.27
CA THR A 100 0.58 -20.09 0.63
C THR A 100 -0.56 -20.09 -0.38
N ARG A 101 -1.60 -19.29 -0.16
CA ARG A 101 -2.77 -19.15 -1.03
C ARG A 101 -2.61 -18.02 -2.05
N GLN A 102 -1.81 -16.98 -1.75
CA GLN A 102 -1.55 -15.85 -2.64
C GLN A 102 -0.37 -16.04 -3.62
N ARG A 103 0.29 -17.21 -3.64
CA ARG A 103 1.37 -17.54 -4.61
C ARG A 103 1.01 -17.26 -6.07
N ARG A 104 -0.28 -17.36 -6.46
CA ARG A 104 -0.73 -17.03 -7.83
C ARG A 104 -0.59 -15.54 -8.18
N LEU A 105 -0.71 -14.63 -7.20
CA LEU A 105 -0.52 -13.19 -7.41
C LEU A 105 0.96 -12.84 -7.61
N ALA A 106 1.87 -13.60 -6.99
CA ALA A 106 3.31 -13.43 -7.10
C ALA A 106 3.91 -14.10 -8.35
N SER A 107 3.29 -15.15 -8.89
CA SER A 107 3.84 -15.97 -10.00
C SER A 107 3.57 -15.41 -11.41
N GLY A 108 2.83 -14.31 -11.52
CA GLY A 108 2.67 -13.58 -12.79
C GLY A 108 3.88 -12.73 -13.16
N GLY A 109 5.08 -13.29 -13.27
CA GLY A 109 6.24 -12.80 -14.05
C GLY A 109 6.80 -11.38 -13.84
N VAL A 110 6.18 -10.51 -13.03
CA VAL A 110 6.48 -9.07 -12.89
C VAL A 110 7.12 -8.77 -11.53
N LEU A 111 7.63 -9.77 -10.80
CA LEU A 111 8.36 -9.58 -9.53
C LEU A 111 9.73 -8.90 -9.67
N ARG A 112 10.07 -8.28 -10.80
CA ARG A 112 11.42 -7.76 -11.03
C ARG A 112 11.69 -6.33 -10.59
N ARG A 113 10.70 -5.52 -10.17
CA ARG A 113 10.95 -4.10 -9.79
C ARG A 113 10.01 -3.49 -8.75
N GLU A 114 9.37 -4.28 -7.90
CA GLU A 114 8.37 -3.76 -6.95
C GLU A 114 8.88 -3.93 -5.53
N TYR A 115 8.81 -2.84 -4.75
CA TYR A 115 9.48 -2.66 -3.48
C TYR A 115 9.03 -3.76 -2.51
N CYS A 116 9.91 -4.72 -2.25
CA CYS A 116 9.70 -5.81 -1.32
C CYS A 116 10.54 -5.51 -0.08
N ARG A 117 9.89 -5.07 1.00
CA ARG A 117 10.56 -4.95 2.30
C ARG A 117 10.26 -6.22 3.09
N ILE A 118 11.27 -7.03 3.29
CA ILE A 118 11.25 -8.11 4.29
C ILE A 118 11.74 -7.43 5.57
N SER A 119 10.83 -7.18 6.52
CA SER A 119 11.20 -6.78 7.89
C SER A 119 11.50 -8.00 8.72
#